data_AF-T1BRB0-F1
#
_entry.id   AF-T1BRB0-F1
#
_cell.length_a   1.000
_cell.length_b   1.000
_cell.length_c   1.000
_cell.angle_alpha   90.00
_cell.angle_beta   90.00
_cell.angle_gamma   90.00
#
_symmetry.space_group_name_H-M   'P 1'
#
loop_
_entity.id
_entity.type
_entity.pdbx_description
1 polymer ?
#
loop_
_entity_poly.entity_id
_entity_poly.type
_entity_poly.pdbx_seq_one_letter_code
_entity_poly.pdbx_strand_id
1 'polypeptide(L)'
;KKIMLLPDFLANSGGVTVSYFEWVQNVGGYYWDLDEVYARLDKKMTKATKEVLDAADKYKIDTRTAAYTISIKRVADAMKLRGWY
;
A
#
# COMPACT_ATOMS: atom_id res chain seq x y z
N LYS A 1 5.01 -26.00 -10.17
CA LYS A 1 4.98 -25.51 -8.77
C LYS A 1 4.17 -24.21 -8.74
N LYS A 2 3.14 -24.08 -7.90
CA LYS A 2 2.50 -22.78 -7.62
C LYS A 2 3.34 -22.07 -6.55
N ILE A 3 4.09 -21.06 -6.95
CA ILE A 3 4.88 -20.20 -6.04
C ILE A 3 4.10 -18.90 -5.92
N MET A 4 3.79 -18.49 -4.69
CA MET A 4 3.22 -17.17 -4.43
C MET A 4 4.30 -16.12 -4.67
N LEU A 5 4.06 -15.22 -5.61
CA LEU A 5 4.95 -14.09 -5.92
C LEU A 5 4.32 -12.82 -5.37
N LEU A 6 5.07 -12.09 -4.54
CA LEU A 6 4.70 -10.75 -4.13
C LEU A 6 5.50 -9.72 -4.95
N PRO A 7 4.86 -8.66 -5.47
CA PRO A 7 5.57 -7.63 -6.21
C PRO A 7 6.55 -6.89 -5.30
N ASP A 8 7.73 -6.61 -5.86
CA ASP A 8 8.85 -5.90 -5.23
C ASP A 8 8.45 -4.57 -4.58
N PHE A 9 7.75 -3.72 -5.31
CA PHE A 9 7.37 -2.39 -4.81
C PHE A 9 6.31 -2.45 -3.69
N LEU A 10 5.57 -3.55 -3.57
CA LEU A 10 4.74 -3.81 -2.39
C LEU A 10 5.61 -4.32 -1.24
N ALA A 11 6.41 -5.37 -1.47
CA ALA A 11 7.23 -6.01 -0.44
C ALA A 11 8.23 -5.05 0.22
N ASN A 12 8.80 -4.14 -0.56
CA ASN A 12 9.80 -3.17 -0.12
C ASN A 12 9.19 -1.82 0.33
N SER A 13 7.86 -1.69 0.37
CA SER A 13 7.20 -0.42 0.71
C SER A 13 7.23 -0.04 2.19
N GLY A 14 7.84 -0.88 3.05
CA GLY A 14 7.94 -0.60 4.48
C GLY A 14 8.69 0.69 4.79
N GLY A 15 9.83 0.95 4.12
CA GLY A 15 10.62 2.16 4.33
C GLY A 15 9.84 3.44 4.03
N VAL A 16 9.21 3.52 2.85
CA VAL A 16 8.39 4.68 2.46
C VAL A 16 7.16 4.84 3.37
N THR A 17 6.58 3.74 3.86
CA THR A 17 5.45 3.77 4.80
C THR A 17 5.87 4.40 6.13
N VAL A 18 7.04 4.06 6.66
CA VAL A 18 7.57 4.67 7.89
C VAL A 18 8.02 6.11 7.66
N SER A 19 8.55 6.47 6.49
CA SER A 19 8.80 7.88 6.14
C SER A 19 7.51 8.72 6.09
N TYR A 20 6.39 8.13 5.65
CA TYR A 20 5.09 8.78 5.77
C TYR A 20 4.67 8.97 7.23
N PHE A 21 4.92 7.98 8.10
CA PHE A 21 4.66 8.11 9.53
C PHE A 21 5.51 9.19 10.18
N GLU A 22 6.78 9.32 9.80
CA GLU A 22 7.68 10.39 10.23
C GLU A 22 7.08 11.76 9.87
N TRP A 23 6.61 11.93 8.63
CA TRP A 23 5.95 13.17 8.21
C TRP A 23 4.70 13.49 9.07
N VAL A 24 3.85 12.50 9.35
CA VAL A 24 2.67 12.69 10.21
C VAL A 24 3.07 13.11 11.62
N GLN A 25 4.07 12.47 12.22
CA GLN A 25 4.56 12.79 13.56
C GLN A 25 5.17 14.19 13.62
N ASN A 26 5.93 14.59 12.59
CA ASN A 26 6.53 15.91 12.48
C ASN A 26 5.47 17.02 12.39
N VAL A 27 4.39 16.80 11.63
CA VAL A 27 3.27 17.77 11.55
C VAL A 27 2.52 17.85 12.89
N GLY A 28 2.38 16.72 13.60
CA GLY A 28 1.67 16.66 14.87
C GLY A 28 2.48 17.08 16.10
N GLY A 29 3.82 17.15 16.00
CA GLY A 29 4.70 17.37 17.16
C GLY A 29 4.65 16.26 18.21
N TYR A 30 4.18 15.07 17.84
CA TYR A 30 3.99 13.93 18.73
C TYR A 30 4.59 12.68 18.10
N TYR A 31 5.55 12.08 18.78
CA TYR A 31 6.29 10.91 18.32
C TYR A 31 5.73 9.65 18.96
N TRP A 32 5.56 8.62 18.14
CA TRP A 32 5.08 7.30 18.54
C TRP A 32 6.24 6.44 19.03
N ASP A 33 5.93 5.52 19.94
CA ASP A 33 6.88 4.49 20.31
C ASP A 33 7.07 3.46 19.17
N LEU A 34 8.10 2.64 19.32
CA LEU A 34 8.48 1.65 18.31
C LEU A 34 7.36 0.62 18.06
N ASP A 35 6.65 0.19 19.12
CA ASP A 35 5.59 -0.81 19.02
C ASP A 35 4.38 -0.25 18.27
N GLU A 36 4.04 1.02 18.50
CA GLU A 36 3.00 1.73 17.78
C GLU A 36 3.36 1.90 16.30
N VAL A 37 4.61 2.25 15.98
CA VAL A 37 5.08 2.32 14.58
C VAL A 37 4.98 0.96 13.90
N TYR A 38 5.41 -0.12 14.55
CA TYR A 38 5.31 -1.47 14.01
C TYR A 38 3.86 -1.93 13.83
N ALA A 39 2.99 -1.70 14.80
CA ALA A 39 1.58 -2.06 14.70
C ALA A 39 0.87 -1.30 13.55
N ARG A 40 1.19 -0.01 13.38
CA ARG A 40 0.68 0.80 12.27
C ARG A 40 1.24 0.32 10.92
N LEU A 41 2.51 -0.04 10.87
CA LEU A 41 3.17 -0.56 9.67
C LEU A 41 2.53 -1.89 9.24
N ASP A 42 2.42 -2.86 10.16
CA ASP A 42 1.80 -4.16 9.89
C ASP A 42 0.38 -4.01 9.35
N LYS A 43 -0.44 -3.18 10.01
CA LYS A 43 -1.81 -2.90 9.55
C LYS A 43 -1.86 -2.38 8.11
N LYS A 44 -0.93 -1.49 7.72
CA LYS A 44 -0.87 -0.92 6.36
C LYS A 44 -0.38 -1.96 5.34
N MET A 45 0.70 -2.67 5.65
CA MET A 45 1.31 -3.67 4.76
C MET A 45 0.40 -4.87 4.54
N THR A 46 -0.22 -5.39 5.61
CA THR A 46 -1.18 -6.50 5.56
C THR A 46 -2.41 -6.13 4.75
N LYS A 47 -2.97 -4.93 4.96
CA LYS A 47 -4.09 -4.44 4.14
C LYS A 47 -3.72 -4.35 2.65
N ALA A 48 -2.58 -3.73 2.33
CA ALA A 48 -2.13 -3.57 0.95
C ALA A 48 -1.90 -4.92 0.26
N THR A 49 -1.30 -5.87 0.98
CA THR A 49 -1.06 -7.23 0.48
C THR A 49 -2.37 -7.95 0.18
N LYS A 50 -3.33 -7.90 1.12
CA LYS A 50 -4.65 -8.48 0.92
C LYS A 50 -5.35 -7.90 -0.30
N GLU A 51 -5.34 -6.58 -0.47
CA GLU A 51 -5.96 -5.94 -1.62
C GLU A 51 -5.34 -6.39 -2.95
N VAL A 52 -4.00 -6.55 -3.02
CA VAL A 52 -3.32 -7.07 -4.22
C VAL A 52 -3.72 -8.51 -4.52
N LEU A 53 -3.76 -9.38 -3.50
CA LEU A 53 -4.16 -10.78 -3.67
C LEU A 53 -5.62 -10.88 -4.11
N ASP A 54 -6.52 -10.14 -3.46
CA ASP A 54 -7.94 -10.09 -3.80
C ASP A 54 -8.15 -9.60 -5.25
N ALA A 55 -7.38 -8.59 -5.69
CA ALA A 55 -7.44 -8.10 -7.06
C ALA A 55 -6.88 -9.10 -8.08
N ALA A 56 -5.77 -9.77 -7.77
CA ALA A 56 -5.21 -10.82 -8.61
C ALA A 56 -6.22 -11.95 -8.83
N ASP A 57 -6.89 -12.39 -7.76
CA ASP A 57 -7.92 -13.42 -7.81
C ASP A 57 -9.19 -12.98 -8.52
N LYS A 58 -9.62 -11.72 -8.33
CA LYS A 58 -10.80 -11.14 -8.97
C LYS A 58 -10.64 -10.97 -10.47
N TYR A 59 -9.50 -10.43 -10.90
CA TYR A 59 -9.25 -10.12 -12.31
C TYR A 59 -8.53 -11.25 -13.06
N LYS A 60 -8.13 -12.33 -12.36
CA LYS A 60 -7.39 -13.47 -12.92
C LYS A 60 -6.08 -13.04 -13.60
N ILE A 61 -5.36 -12.14 -12.94
CA ILE A 61 -4.09 -11.59 -13.39
C ILE A 61 -2.98 -11.91 -12.38
N ASP A 62 -1.72 -11.75 -12.78
CA ASP A 62 -0.60 -11.90 -11.87
C ASP A 62 -0.57 -10.78 -10.81
N THR A 63 0.10 -11.05 -9.69
CA THR A 63 0.14 -10.13 -8.53
C THR A 63 0.83 -8.81 -8.84
N ARG A 64 1.80 -8.76 -9.77
CA ARG A 64 2.45 -7.52 -10.19
C ARG A 64 1.47 -6.64 -10.96
N THR A 65 0.77 -7.20 -11.94
CA THR A 65 -0.28 -6.47 -12.68
C THR A 65 -1.43 -6.04 -11.77
N ALA A 66 -1.83 -6.87 -10.81
CA ALA A 66 -2.84 -6.52 -9.81
C ALA A 66 -2.43 -5.32 -8.95
N ALA A 67 -1.17 -5.28 -8.50
CA ALA A 67 -0.65 -4.18 -7.72
C ALA A 67 -0.61 -2.86 -8.51
N TYR A 68 -0.23 -2.90 -9.80
CA TYR A 68 -0.34 -1.74 -10.70
C TYR A 68 -1.78 -1.30 -10.93
N THR A 69 -2.69 -2.25 -11.09
CA THR A 69 -4.11 -1.95 -11.29
C THR A 69 -4.67 -1.16 -10.10
N ILE A 70 -4.36 -1.59 -8.87
CA ILE A 70 -4.80 -0.89 -7.65
C ILE A 70 -4.17 0.49 -7.54
N SER A 71 -2.85 0.62 -7.79
CA SER A 71 -2.15 1.90 -7.63
C SER A 71 -2.66 2.94 -8.62
N ILE A 72 -2.79 2.58 -9.90
CA ILE A 72 -3.30 3.47 -10.96
C ILE A 72 -4.77 3.82 -10.69
N LYS A 73 -5.60 2.83 -10.34
CA LYS A 73 -7.02 3.06 -10.03
C LYS A 73 -7.20 4.09 -8.93
N ARG A 74 -6.43 4.02 -7.84
CA ARG A 74 -6.51 4.99 -6.74
C ARG A 74 -6.22 6.42 -7.20
N VAL A 75 -5.19 6.59 -8.03
CA VAL A 75 -4.81 7.90 -8.56
C VAL A 75 -5.88 8.41 -9.54
N ALA A 76 -6.33 7.57 -10.47
CA ALA A 76 -7.37 7.91 -11.43
C ALA A 76 -8.68 8.30 -10.74
N ASP A 77 -9.14 7.52 -9.76
CA ASP A 77 -10.36 7.82 -8.99
C ASP A 77 -10.23 9.17 -8.26
N ALA A 78 -9.08 9.46 -7.65
CA ALA A 78 -8.84 10.74 -6.99
C ALA A 78 -8.79 11.93 -7.97
N MET A 79 -8.19 11.75 -9.15
CA MET A 79 -8.16 12.78 -10.19
C MET A 79 -9.56 13.06 -10.75
N LYS A 80 -10.35 12.02 -10.98
CA LYS A 80 -11.75 12.15 -11.42
C LYS A 80 -12.59 12.92 -10.40
N LEU A 81 -12.45 12.61 -9.11
CA LEU A 81 -13.14 13.32 -8.03
C LEU A 81 -12.74 14.81 -7.95
N ARG A 82 -11.55 15.17 -8.43
CA ARG A 82 -11.08 16.56 -8.54
C ARG A 82 -11.54 17.27 -9.82
N GLY A 83 -12.29 16.60 -10.71
CA GLY A 83 -12.86 17.18 -11.92
C GLY A 83 -11.88 17.33 -13.10
N TRP A 84 -10.82 16.52 -13.13
CA TRP A 84 -9.83 16.57 -14.23
C TRP A 84 -10.40 16.01 -15.55
N TYR A 85 -11.51 15.29 -15.51
CA TYR A 85 -12.28 14.77 -16.63
C TYR A 85 -13.66 14.26 -16.19
#